data_AF-A0AAE3KYM6-F1
#
_entry.id   AF-A0AAE3KYM6-F1
#
_cell.length_a   1.000
_cell.length_b   1.000
_cell.length_c   1.000
_cell.angle_alpha   90.00
_cell.angle_beta   90.00
_cell.angle_gamma   90.00
#
_symmetry.space_group_name_H-M   'P 1'
#
loop_
_entity.id
_entity.type
_entity.pdbx_description
1 polymer ?
#
loop_
_entity_poly.entity_id
_entity_poly.type
_entity_poly.pdbx_seq_one_letter_code
_entity_poly.pdbx_strand_id
1 'polypeptide(L)'
;MEENKKIVISIQGNEYTMKGNVPQEHISKIARQVDYIMDEIGKKNTLMNKNMVAVLCSLNLADQLYRAQERVDELENKMVDVDNLSELATQLKTAQQNADYSQEKYQKVKSELTDANLELARYQEMMQSYEEKIKQDKVEMDAARQTIMDLQNQIFDNQIEIVKMKKELDSYKYRINTDKKIYPYYKGGK
;
A
#
# COMPACT_ATOMS: atom_id res chain seq x y z
N MET A 1 71.80 0.26 0.56
CA MET A 1 72.22 -1.13 0.34
C MET A 1 71.68 -1.93 1.51
N GLU A 2 70.61 -2.71 1.30
CA GLU A 2 70.10 -3.59 2.37
C GLU A 2 71.19 -4.62 2.69
N GLU A 3 71.67 -4.56 3.92
CA GLU A 3 72.64 -5.51 4.45
C GLU A 3 72.05 -6.92 4.37
N ASN A 4 72.55 -7.74 3.44
CA ASN A 4 72.26 -9.17 3.38
C ASN A 4 72.78 -9.83 4.68
N LYS A 5 71.91 -9.88 5.69
CA LYS A 5 72.22 -10.51 6.98
C LYS A 5 72.45 -12.00 6.75
N LYS A 6 73.62 -12.47 7.16
CA LYS A 6 73.97 -13.90 7.19
C LYS A 6 73.38 -14.48 8.47
N ILE A 7 72.57 -15.52 8.34
CA ILE A 7 71.96 -16.22 9.47
C ILE A 7 72.43 -17.66 9.40
N VAL A 8 72.99 -18.17 10.51
CA VAL A 8 73.40 -19.57 10.65
C VAL A 8 72.26 -20.32 11.32
N ILE A 9 71.85 -21.45 10.75
CA ILE A 9 70.81 -22.34 11.26
C ILE A 9 71.31 -23.78 11.26
N SER A 10 70.80 -24.62 12.16
CA SER A 10 71.11 -26.05 12.20
C SER A 10 69.88 -26.86 11.82
N ILE A 11 70.03 -27.84 10.92
CA ILE A 11 68.98 -28.78 10.51
C ILE A 11 69.62 -30.17 10.44
N GLN A 12 69.02 -31.15 11.13
CA GLN A 12 69.46 -32.54 11.23
C GLN A 12 70.93 -32.69 11.68
N GLY A 13 71.39 -31.76 12.53
CA GLY A 13 72.76 -31.70 13.05
C GLY A 13 73.78 -31.06 12.10
N ASN A 14 73.37 -30.55 10.93
CA ASN A 14 74.23 -29.82 10.00
C ASN A 14 73.98 -28.32 10.07
N GLU A 15 75.04 -27.50 10.04
CA GLU A 15 74.93 -26.04 10.00
C GLU A 15 74.84 -25.51 8.56
N TYR A 16 73.89 -24.62 8.31
CA TYR A 16 73.66 -23.95 7.04
C TYR A 16 73.69 -22.43 7.24
N THR A 17 74.43 -21.73 6.39
CA THR A 17 74.45 -20.26 6.37
C THR A 17 73.54 -19.75 5.27
N MET A 18 72.43 -19.10 5.65
CA MET A 18 71.48 -18.49 4.73
C MET A 18 71.76 -17.00 4.59
N LYS A 19 71.62 -16.49 3.36
CA LYS A 19 71.61 -15.05 3.04
C LYS A 19 70.24 -14.69 2.51
N GLY A 20 69.59 -13.70 3.10
CA GLY A 20 68.31 -13.23 2.59
C GLY A 20 67.78 -12.05 3.37
N ASN A 21 66.80 -11.35 2.79
CA ASN A 21 66.15 -10.18 3.39
C ASN A 21 64.96 -10.56 4.30
N VAL A 22 64.97 -11.79 4.83
CA VAL A 22 63.89 -12.34 5.64
C VAL A 22 64.26 -12.19 7.12
N PRO A 23 63.32 -11.81 8.01
CA PRO A 23 63.60 -11.67 9.43
C PRO A 23 64.21 -12.94 10.02
N GLN A 24 65.23 -12.79 10.87
CA GLN A 24 65.93 -13.90 11.50
C GLN A 24 64.97 -14.83 12.26
N GLU A 25 63.99 -14.27 12.96
CA GLU A 25 62.98 -15.04 13.69
C GLU A 25 62.18 -15.97 12.77
N HIS A 26 61.82 -15.51 11.56
CA HIS A 26 61.05 -16.29 10.60
C HIS A 26 61.87 -17.46 10.04
N ILE A 27 63.13 -17.21 9.65
CA ILE A 27 64.06 -18.26 9.21
C ILE A 27 64.30 -19.29 10.31
N SER A 28 64.52 -18.85 11.55
CA SER A 28 64.73 -19.75 12.70
C SER A 28 63.48 -20.56 13.05
N LYS A 29 62.27 -20.06 12.79
CA LYS A 29 61.03 -20.84 12.93
C LYS A 29 60.90 -21.90 11.84
N ILE A 30 61.15 -21.54 10.58
CA ILE A 30 61.15 -22.50 9.46
C ILE A 30 62.17 -23.60 9.69
N ALA A 31 63.41 -23.25 10.07
CA ALA A 31 64.46 -24.23 10.33
C ALA A 31 64.07 -25.25 11.42
N ARG A 32 63.48 -24.76 12.53
CA ARG A 32 62.96 -25.63 13.60
C ARG A 32 61.81 -26.52 13.12
N GLN A 33 60.91 -26.00 12.29
CA GLN A 33 59.80 -26.76 11.73
C GLN A 33 60.29 -27.90 10.83
N VAL A 34 61.24 -27.59 9.94
CA VAL A 34 61.85 -28.58 9.02
C VAL A 34 62.60 -29.65 9.81
N ASP A 35 63.41 -29.23 10.79
CA ASP A 35 64.17 -30.16 11.64
C ASP A 35 63.25 -31.12 12.41
N TYR A 36 62.16 -30.60 13.00
CA TYR A 36 61.15 -31.41 13.67
C TYR A 36 60.48 -32.43 12.74
N ILE A 37 60.11 -32.02 11.51
CA ILE A 37 59.46 -32.92 10.54
C ILE A 37 60.44 -33.99 10.05
N MET A 38 61.71 -33.63 9.82
CA MET A 38 62.75 -34.58 9.43
C MET A 38 63.04 -35.59 10.55
N ASP A 39 63.06 -35.16 11.81
CA ASP A 39 63.23 -36.04 12.98
C ASP A 39 62.02 -37.00 13.15
N GLU A 40 60.80 -36.50 13.00
CA GLU A 40 59.57 -37.32 13.03
C GLU A 40 59.54 -38.40 11.94
N ILE A 41 59.93 -38.04 10.71
CA ILE A 41 60.03 -39.00 9.58
C ILE A 41 61.14 -40.02 9.85
N GLY A 42 62.30 -39.56 10.34
CA GLY A 42 63.43 -40.41 10.67
C GLY A 42 63.14 -41.43 11.77
N LYS A 43 62.39 -41.04 12.81
CA LYS A 43 61.97 -41.94 13.90
C LYS A 43 61.03 -43.04 13.42
N LYS A 44 60.14 -42.75 12.47
CA LYS A 44 59.14 -43.69 11.95
C LYS A 44 59.71 -44.68 10.93
N ASN A 45 60.83 -44.37 10.29
CA ASN A 45 61.49 -45.22 9.30
C ASN A 45 63.00 -45.31 9.51
N THR A 46 63.42 -46.22 10.38
CA THR A 46 64.82 -46.40 10.82
C THR A 46 65.80 -46.91 9.75
N LEU A 47 65.31 -47.33 8.57
CA LEU A 47 66.12 -47.86 7.45
C LEU A 47 66.35 -46.85 6.32
N MET A 48 65.82 -45.62 6.41
CA MET A 48 65.93 -44.62 5.34
C MET A 48 67.22 -43.81 5.43
N ASN A 49 67.83 -43.50 4.28
CA ASN A 49 68.97 -42.57 4.23
C ASN A 49 68.50 -41.11 4.44
N LYS A 50 69.41 -40.23 4.85
CA LYS A 50 69.11 -38.79 5.11
C LYS A 50 68.50 -38.06 3.90
N ASN A 51 68.88 -38.42 2.68
CA ASN A 51 68.33 -37.83 1.46
C ASN A 51 66.87 -38.26 1.23
N MET A 52 66.51 -39.52 1.50
CA MET A 52 65.13 -40.00 1.41
C MET A 52 64.23 -39.30 2.43
N VAL A 53 64.72 -39.10 3.66
CA VAL A 53 64.02 -38.32 4.70
C VAL A 53 63.80 -36.88 4.24
N ALA A 54 64.82 -36.24 3.65
CA ALA A 54 64.71 -34.89 3.11
C ALA A 54 63.70 -34.78 1.95
N VAL A 55 63.70 -35.75 1.02
CA VAL A 55 62.72 -35.79 -0.08
C VAL A 55 61.29 -35.97 0.45
N LEU A 56 61.07 -36.86 1.42
CA LEU A 56 59.76 -37.07 2.03
C LEU A 56 59.30 -35.85 2.83
N CYS A 57 60.22 -35.18 3.54
CA CYS A 57 59.96 -33.92 4.22
C CYS A 57 59.53 -32.83 3.23
N SER A 58 60.25 -32.67 2.11
CA SER A 58 59.89 -31.73 1.06
C SER A 58 58.51 -32.03 0.45
N LEU A 59 58.18 -33.30 0.22
CA LEU A 59 56.88 -33.71 -0.29
C LEU A 59 55.75 -33.39 0.70
N ASN A 60 55.96 -33.64 1.99
CA ASN A 60 55.00 -33.35 3.05
C ASN A 60 54.77 -31.83 3.21
N LEU A 61 55.85 -31.04 3.19
CA LEU A 61 55.75 -29.58 3.22
C LEU A 61 55.04 -29.01 1.98
N ALA A 62 55.29 -29.59 0.81
CA ALA A 62 54.58 -29.22 -0.42
C ALA A 62 53.08 -29.54 -0.31
N ASP A 63 52.72 -30.74 0.17
CA ASP A 63 51.31 -31.12 0.39
C ASP A 63 50.62 -30.19 1.40
N GLN A 64 51.28 -29.84 2.51
CA GLN A 64 50.75 -28.87 3.48
C GLN A 64 50.53 -27.49 2.85
N LEU A 65 51.45 -27.04 1.99
CA LEU A 65 51.34 -25.76 1.31
C LEU A 65 50.17 -25.76 0.30
N TYR A 66 50.02 -26.82 -0.49
CA TYR A 66 48.89 -26.97 -1.42
C TYR A 66 47.55 -26.99 -0.68
N ARG A 67 47.44 -27.78 0.40
CA ARG A 67 46.23 -27.81 1.24
C ARG A 67 45.91 -26.45 1.86
N ALA A 68 46.93 -25.70 2.27
CA ALA A 68 46.73 -24.37 2.82
C ALA A 68 46.23 -23.39 1.75
N GLN A 69 46.77 -23.46 0.53
CA GLN A 69 46.32 -22.67 -0.62
C GLN A 69 44.88 -22.99 -1.00
N GLU A 70 44.50 -24.27 -1.13
CA GLU A 70 43.11 -24.67 -1.39
C GLU A 70 42.14 -24.10 -0.34
N ARG A 71 42.56 -24.10 0.94
CA ARG A 71 41.78 -23.55 2.04
C ARG A 71 41.63 -22.03 1.96
N VAL A 72 42.66 -21.33 1.52
CA VAL A 72 42.61 -19.88 1.29
C VAL A 72 41.66 -19.59 0.14
N ASP A 73 41.77 -20.30 -0.98
CA ASP A 73 40.89 -20.14 -2.14
C ASP A 73 39.42 -20.42 -1.77
N GLU A 74 39.15 -21.45 -0.95
CA GLU A 74 37.81 -21.72 -0.42
C GLU A 74 37.27 -20.58 0.47
N LEU A 75 38.13 -19.97 1.29
CA LEU A 75 37.75 -18.87 2.18
C LEU A 75 37.51 -17.58 1.39
N GLU A 76 38.33 -17.29 0.38
CA GLU A 76 38.14 -16.15 -0.51
C GLU A 76 36.82 -16.26 -1.28
N ASN A 77 36.50 -17.45 -1.82
CA ASN A 77 35.21 -17.69 -2.46
C ASN A 77 34.02 -17.45 -1.51
N LYS A 78 34.12 -17.86 -0.25
CA LYS A 78 33.09 -17.58 0.76
C LYS A 78 32.98 -16.10 1.13
N MET A 79 34.06 -15.31 1.05
CA MET A 79 33.98 -13.86 1.27
C MET A 79 33.22 -13.15 0.15
N VAL A 80 33.35 -13.61 -1.10
CA VAL A 80 32.54 -13.08 -2.23
C VAL A 80 31.04 -13.27 -1.98
N ASP A 81 30.64 -14.38 -1.36
CA ASP A 81 29.24 -14.58 -0.98
C ASP A 81 28.75 -13.62 0.12
N VAL A 82 29.65 -13.09 0.95
CA VAL A 82 29.31 -12.07 1.98
C VAL A 82 29.04 -10.71 1.33
N ASP A 83 29.75 -10.35 0.26
CA ASP A 83 29.49 -9.11 -0.48
C ASP A 83 28.11 -9.14 -1.16
N ASN A 84 27.71 -10.30 -1.71
CA ASN A 84 26.35 -10.52 -2.23
C ASN A 84 25.28 -10.35 -1.12
N LEU A 85 25.63 -10.67 0.13
CA LEU A 85 24.75 -10.53 1.28
C LEU A 85 24.49 -9.06 1.65
N SER A 86 25.47 -8.18 1.41
CA SER A 86 25.33 -6.73 1.56
C SER A 86 24.38 -6.14 0.51
N GLU A 87 24.51 -6.57 -0.74
CA GLU A 87 23.55 -6.21 -1.80
C GLU A 87 22.14 -6.71 -1.46
N LEU A 88 22.01 -7.95 -0.99
CA LEU A 88 20.70 -8.49 -0.60
C LEU A 88 20.10 -7.71 0.59
N ALA A 89 20.91 -7.31 1.56
CA ALA A 89 20.46 -6.50 2.70
C ALA A 89 19.97 -5.11 2.26
N THR A 90 20.65 -4.47 1.30
CA THR A 90 20.19 -3.18 0.74
C THR A 90 18.88 -3.33 -0.05
N GLN A 91 18.73 -4.40 -0.84
CA GLN A 91 17.47 -4.70 -1.54
C GLN A 91 16.33 -5.01 -0.56
N LEU A 92 16.61 -5.72 0.53
CA LEU A 92 15.60 -6.01 1.55
C LEU A 92 15.14 -4.73 2.26
N LYS A 93 16.08 -3.81 2.54
CA LYS A 93 15.77 -2.51 3.13
C LYS A 93 14.90 -1.65 2.20
N THR A 94 15.23 -1.58 0.90
CA THR A 94 14.42 -0.81 -0.05
C THR A 94 13.05 -1.44 -0.26
N ALA A 95 12.96 -2.77 -0.30
CA ALA A 95 11.70 -3.49 -0.34
C ALA A 95 10.82 -3.22 0.89
N GLN A 96 11.41 -3.20 2.09
CA GLN A 96 10.71 -2.82 3.32
C GLN A 96 10.18 -1.38 3.27
N GLN A 97 11.01 -0.41 2.85
CA GLN A 97 10.57 0.98 2.71
C GLN A 97 9.43 1.14 1.70
N ASN A 98 9.48 0.41 0.59
CA ASN A 98 8.42 0.41 -0.42
C ASN A 98 7.13 -0.22 0.11
N ALA A 99 7.23 -1.29 0.91
CA ALA A 99 6.09 -1.92 1.56
C ALA A 99 5.43 -0.97 2.55
N ASP A 100 6.22 -0.31 3.40
CA ASP A 100 5.74 0.68 4.39
C ASP A 100 5.04 1.85 3.69
N TYR A 101 5.65 2.40 2.64
CA TYR A 101 5.05 3.48 1.85
C TYR A 101 3.73 3.06 1.19
N SER A 102 3.69 1.85 0.62
CA SER A 102 2.48 1.32 -0.02
C SER A 102 1.37 1.09 1.00
N GLN A 103 1.72 0.65 2.21
CA GLN A 103 0.79 0.44 3.31
C GLN A 103 0.20 1.75 3.82
N GLU A 104 1.02 2.79 4.00
CA GLU A 104 0.54 4.12 4.39
C GLU A 104 -0.46 4.69 3.37
N LYS A 105 -0.11 4.60 2.08
CA LYS A 105 -0.98 5.05 0.99
C LYS A 105 -2.31 4.28 0.99
N TYR A 106 -2.26 2.97 1.20
CA TYR A 106 -3.46 2.13 1.30
C TYR A 106 -4.37 2.56 2.46
N GLN A 107 -3.79 2.83 3.64
CA GLN A 107 -4.56 3.30 4.80
C GLN A 107 -5.22 4.65 4.54
N LYS A 108 -4.52 5.58 3.89
CA LYS A 108 -5.06 6.88 3.52
C LYS A 108 -6.27 6.75 2.59
N VAL A 109 -6.12 6.00 1.50
CA VAL A 109 -7.22 5.75 0.55
C VAL A 109 -8.40 5.06 1.23
N LYS A 110 -8.13 4.13 2.15
CA LYS A 110 -9.19 3.46 2.92
C LYS A 110 -9.96 4.43 3.82
N SER A 111 -9.29 5.39 4.46
CA SER A 111 -9.94 6.44 5.24
C SER A 111 -10.83 7.31 4.34
N GLU A 112 -10.28 7.83 3.24
CA GLU A 112 -11.01 8.66 2.28
C GLU A 112 -12.24 7.94 1.70
N LEU A 113 -12.12 6.63 1.41
CA LEU A 113 -13.23 5.81 0.95
C LEU A 113 -14.31 5.65 2.01
N THR A 114 -13.92 5.55 3.28
CA THR A 114 -14.86 5.43 4.40
C THR A 114 -15.66 6.73 4.56
N ASP A 115 -14.98 7.87 4.48
CA ASP A 115 -15.60 9.19 4.56
C ASP A 115 -16.58 9.43 3.39
N ALA A 116 -16.16 9.10 2.16
CA ALA A 116 -17.01 9.21 0.97
C ALA A 116 -18.25 8.31 1.04
N ASN A 117 -18.12 7.09 1.57
CA ASN A 117 -19.27 6.20 1.78
C ASN A 117 -20.25 6.74 2.83
N LEU A 118 -19.75 7.42 3.86
CA LEU A 118 -20.59 8.03 4.88
C LEU A 118 -21.34 9.24 4.33
N GLU A 119 -20.71 10.05 3.48
CA GLU A 119 -21.41 11.11 2.74
C GLU A 119 -22.46 10.56 1.78
N LEU A 120 -22.13 9.49 1.04
CA LEU A 120 -23.07 8.85 0.12
C LEU A 120 -24.33 8.37 0.85
N ALA A 121 -24.18 7.77 2.03
CA ALA A 121 -25.32 7.34 2.85
C ALA A 121 -26.21 8.52 3.24
N ARG A 122 -25.62 9.67 3.63
CA ARG A 122 -26.39 10.89 3.95
C ARG A 122 -27.15 11.42 2.74
N TYR A 123 -26.52 11.44 1.56
CA TYR A 123 -27.20 11.85 0.34
C TYR A 123 -28.35 10.91 -0.03
N GLN A 124 -28.20 9.60 0.20
CA GLN A 124 -29.27 8.62 -0.02
C GLN A 124 -30.46 8.85 0.92
N GLU A 125 -30.23 9.06 2.21
CA GLU A 125 -31.30 9.38 3.18
C GLU A 125 -32.04 10.67 2.80
N MET A 126 -31.29 11.71 2.43
CA MET A 126 -31.87 12.98 2.02
C MET A 126 -32.69 12.82 0.73
N MET A 127 -32.20 12.04 -0.24
CA MET A 127 -32.92 11.76 -1.48
C MET A 127 -34.25 11.02 -1.21
N GLN A 128 -34.26 10.04 -0.32
CA GLN A 128 -35.49 9.37 0.11
C GLN A 128 -36.48 10.34 0.74
N SER A 129 -36.02 11.25 1.61
CA SER A 129 -36.89 12.25 2.24
C SER A 129 -37.54 13.19 1.21
N TYR A 130 -36.79 13.57 0.16
CA TYR A 130 -37.33 14.40 -0.92
C TYR A 130 -38.33 13.63 -1.79
N GLU A 131 -38.08 12.36 -2.08
CA GLU A 131 -39.03 11.51 -2.82
C GLU A 131 -40.36 11.37 -2.07
N GLU A 132 -40.31 11.16 -0.76
CA GLU A 132 -41.51 11.12 0.09
C GLU A 132 -42.26 12.45 0.08
N LYS A 133 -41.54 13.57 0.18
CA LYS A 133 -42.13 14.90 0.14
C LYS A 133 -42.81 15.19 -1.21
N ILE A 134 -42.15 14.87 -2.32
CA ILE A 134 -42.73 15.00 -3.67
C ILE A 134 -44.01 14.17 -3.79
N LYS A 135 -44.04 12.98 -3.19
CA LYS A 135 -45.23 12.12 -3.19
C LYS A 135 -46.37 12.73 -2.38
N GLN A 136 -46.09 13.33 -1.22
CA GLN A 136 -47.07 14.04 -0.42
C GLN A 136 -47.63 15.26 -1.14
N ASP A 137 -46.75 16.12 -1.67
CA ASP A 137 -47.14 17.32 -2.42
C ASP A 137 -48.03 16.95 -3.63
N LYS A 138 -47.79 15.80 -4.27
CA LYS A 138 -48.63 15.30 -5.36
C LYS A 138 -50.03 14.94 -4.91
N VAL A 139 -50.17 14.26 -3.76
CA VAL A 139 -51.47 13.90 -3.18
C VAL A 139 -52.24 15.16 -2.78
N GLU A 140 -51.56 16.13 -2.15
CA GLU A 140 -52.17 17.41 -1.78
C GLU A 140 -52.62 18.22 -3.00
N MET A 141 -51.81 18.24 -4.06
CA MET A 141 -52.16 18.85 -5.35
C MET A 141 -53.42 18.23 -5.96
N ASP A 142 -53.54 16.91 -5.95
CA ASP A 142 -54.72 16.22 -6.48
C ASP A 142 -55.97 16.51 -5.63
N ALA A 143 -55.84 16.57 -4.30
CA ALA A 143 -56.93 16.97 -3.40
C ALA A 143 -57.36 18.44 -3.60
N ALA A 144 -56.40 19.35 -3.77
CA ALA A 144 -56.67 20.75 -4.07
C ALA A 144 -57.39 20.91 -5.41
N ARG A 145 -56.98 20.15 -6.44
CA ARG A 145 -57.67 20.13 -7.75
C ARG A 145 -59.11 19.65 -7.63
N GLN A 146 -59.36 18.60 -6.85
CA GLN A 146 -60.72 18.10 -6.59
C GLN A 146 -61.58 19.18 -5.91
N THR A 147 -61.03 19.83 -4.89
CA THR A 147 -61.73 20.91 -4.17
C THR A 147 -62.05 22.09 -5.10
N ILE A 148 -61.13 22.46 -5.98
CA ILE A 148 -61.37 23.50 -6.99
C ILE A 148 -62.51 23.10 -7.93
N MET A 149 -62.53 21.83 -8.37
CA MET A 149 -63.59 21.33 -9.25
C MET A 149 -64.96 21.36 -8.56
N ASP A 150 -65.03 20.97 -7.29
CA ASP A 150 -66.27 20.99 -6.53
C ASP A 150 -66.79 22.42 -6.32
N LEU A 151 -65.90 23.37 -6.01
CA LEU A 151 -66.25 24.79 -5.91
C LEU A 151 -66.69 25.38 -7.26
N GLN A 152 -66.05 24.99 -8.36
CA GLN A 152 -66.45 25.40 -9.71
C GLN A 152 -67.87 24.92 -10.04
N ASN A 153 -68.20 23.67 -9.68
CA ASN A 153 -69.55 23.13 -9.86
C ASN A 153 -70.58 23.92 -9.04
N GLN A 154 -70.29 24.22 -7.77
CA GLN A 154 -71.18 25.03 -6.92
C GLN A 154 -71.40 26.44 -7.50
N ILE A 155 -70.35 27.08 -8.01
CA ILE A 155 -70.46 28.40 -8.65
C ILE A 155 -71.36 28.33 -9.89
N PHE A 156 -71.22 27.28 -10.70
CA PHE A 156 -72.05 27.08 -11.88
C PHE A 156 -73.53 26.90 -11.52
N ASP A 157 -73.84 26.09 -10.51
CA ASP A 157 -75.21 25.89 -10.03
C ASP A 157 -75.82 27.20 -9.50
N ASN A 158 -75.07 27.93 -8.68
CA ASN A 158 -75.48 29.23 -8.17
C ASN A 158 -75.73 30.25 -9.32
N GLN A 159 -74.90 30.23 -10.36
CA GLN A 159 -75.11 31.08 -11.55
C GLN A 159 -76.40 30.73 -12.28
N ILE A 160 -76.73 29.43 -12.44
CA ILE A 160 -78.00 28.98 -13.02
C ILE A 160 -79.18 29.48 -12.20
N GLU A 161 -79.13 29.33 -10.87
CA GLU A 161 -80.19 29.81 -9.99
C GLU A 161 -80.40 31.31 -10.11
N ILE A 162 -79.32 32.10 -10.12
CA ILE A 162 -79.40 33.55 -10.33
C ILE A 162 -80.10 33.88 -11.65
N VAL A 163 -79.81 33.15 -12.74
CA VAL A 163 -80.46 33.37 -14.04
C VAL A 163 -81.95 33.02 -13.98
N LYS A 164 -82.33 31.92 -13.32
CA LYS A 164 -83.74 31.53 -13.12
C LYS A 164 -84.48 32.60 -12.32
N MET A 165 -83.94 33.01 -11.17
CA MET A 165 -84.52 34.05 -10.33
C MET A 165 -84.66 35.39 -11.06
N LYS A 166 -83.66 35.78 -11.88
CA LYS A 166 -83.76 36.99 -12.72
C LYS A 166 -84.93 36.90 -13.71
N LYS A 167 -85.08 35.76 -14.39
CA LYS A 167 -86.19 35.53 -15.33
C LYS A 167 -87.55 35.59 -14.64
N GLU A 168 -87.68 34.98 -13.47
CA GLU A 168 -88.89 35.06 -12.65
C GLU A 168 -89.19 36.50 -12.22
N LEU A 169 -88.18 37.23 -11.74
CA LEU A 169 -88.31 38.63 -11.36
C LEU A 169 -88.80 39.50 -12.52
N ASP A 170 -88.26 39.31 -13.72
CA ASP A 170 -88.70 40.03 -14.92
C ASP A 170 -90.16 39.71 -15.28
N SER A 171 -90.58 38.45 -15.10
CA SER A 171 -91.98 38.06 -15.29
C SER A 171 -92.94 38.71 -14.27
N TYR A 172 -92.52 38.81 -13.00
CA TYR A 172 -93.28 39.52 -11.97
C TYR A 172 -93.35 41.02 -12.24
N LYS A 173 -92.24 41.65 -12.66
CA LYS A 173 -92.22 43.06 -13.07
C LYS A 173 -93.17 43.34 -14.23
N TYR A 174 -93.22 42.44 -15.22
CA TYR A 174 -94.16 42.55 -16.34
C TYR A 174 -95.61 42.49 -15.85
N ARG A 175 -95.95 41.52 -14.99
CA ARG A 175 -97.29 41.37 -14.38
C ARG A 175 -97.74 42.59 -13.59
N ILE A 176 -96.87 43.14 -12.75
CA ILE A 176 -97.17 44.36 -11.98
C ILE A 176 -97.43 45.56 -12.90
N ASN A 177 -96.66 45.69 -14.00
CA ASN A 177 -96.87 46.75 -14.97
C ASN A 177 -98.16 46.57 -15.80
N THR A 178 -98.62 45.34 -16.04
CA THR A 178 -99.91 45.08 -16.69
C THR A 178 -101.09 45.30 -15.74
N ASP A 179 -100.97 44.95 -14.45
CA ASP A 179 -102.04 45.18 -13.46
C ASP A 179 -102.26 46.67 -13.18
N LYS A 180 -101.19 47.49 -13.21
CA LYS A 180 -101.33 48.96 -13.18
C LYS A 180 -102.09 49.54 -14.39
N LYS A 181 -102.23 48.80 -15.49
CA LYS A 181 -103.01 49.21 -16.68
C LYS A 181 -104.45 48.70 -16.67
N ILE A 182 -104.82 47.75 -15.79
CA ILE A 182 -106.12 47.05 -15.80
C ILE A 182 -107.11 47.57 -14.73
N TYR A 183 -106.68 48.42 -13.78
CA TYR A 183 -107.59 49.18 -12.91
C TYR A 183 -107.70 50.65 -13.33
N PRO A 184 -108.58 51.00 -14.29
CA PRO A 184 -109.03 52.36 -14.48
C PRO A 184 -110.24 52.68 -13.55
N TYR A 185 -110.37 53.95 -13.16
CA TYR A 185 -111.51 54.61 -12.48
C TYR A 185 -111.52 54.51 -10.93
N TYR A 186 -111.72 55.59 -10.14
CA TYR A 186 -112.86 56.53 -10.15
C TYR A 186 -112.53 57.98 -9.68
N LYS A 187 -113.40 58.92 -10.13
CA LYS A 187 -113.49 60.38 -9.87
C LYS A 187 -113.59 60.82 -8.40
N GLY A 188 -113.16 62.06 -8.17
CA GLY A 188 -113.74 63.05 -7.24
C GLY A 188 -112.79 64.25 -7.13
N GLY A 189 -113.07 65.48 -7.56
CA GLY A 189 -114.33 66.22 -7.57
C GLY A 189 -114.20 67.40 -6.61
N LYS A 190 -113.72 68.55 -7.10
CA LYS A 190 -114.20 69.92 -6.83
C LYS A 190 -113.52 70.86 -7.82
#